data_AF-A0A6N6KQQ4-F1
#
_entry.id   AF-A0A6N6KQQ4-F1
#
_cell.length_a   1.000
_cell.length_b   1.000
_cell.length_c   1.000
_cell.angle_alpha   90.00
_cell.angle_beta   90.00
_cell.angle_gamma   90.00
#
_symmetry.space_group_name_H-M   'P 1'
#
loop_
_entity.id
_entity.type
_entity.pdbx_description
1 polymer ?
#
loop_
_entity_poly.entity_id
_entity_poly.type
_entity_poly.pdbx_seq_one_letter_code
_entity_poly.pdbx_strand_id
1 'polypeptide(L)'
;MNRNIAFLELKYGNIYGGYPNFYAISEIALLVFEQGSNRIFLETWINNMNIEVVNVFPKVNELGHTIGRGKEVVNLRTRRKKPFDEEFRLDERQLAMAFKNLRPTKMAIKSFLLKNMRKYRFQDIVTFDGRRDVFLCEKSGANFDRYNIVDIQKTLNKETEYLFSLNKLSVVIGFDYDQSYLRSNNLEYWLHPIAARQIMPKSAAFDAARLLMVYNEYHEHHDDFMMKAALLLNKIQNAKQ
;
A
#
# COMPACT_ATOMS: atom_id res chain seq x y z
N MET A 1 23.84 12.24 10.89
CA MET A 1 23.20 10.93 11.21
C MET A 1 22.25 10.61 10.08
N ASN A 2 22.40 9.45 9.41
CA ASN A 2 21.43 9.02 8.40
C ASN A 2 20.10 8.73 9.09
N ARG A 3 19.04 9.46 8.72
CA ARG A 3 17.68 9.23 9.19
C ARG A 3 17.00 8.25 8.24
N ASN A 4 16.39 7.22 8.81
CA ASN A 4 15.62 6.23 8.09
C ASN A 4 14.14 6.56 8.22
N ILE A 5 13.41 6.48 7.11
CA ILE A 5 11.96 6.62 7.04
C ILE A 5 11.40 5.30 6.53
N ALA A 6 10.35 4.79 7.18
CA ALA A 6 9.64 3.61 6.71
C ALA A 6 8.35 3.98 5.98
N PHE A 7 7.98 3.19 4.99
CA PHE A 7 6.74 3.27 4.22
C PHE A 7 6.04 1.93 4.36
N LEU A 8 4.86 1.96 4.98
CA LEU A 8 4.06 0.77 5.27
C LEU A 8 2.83 0.74 4.38
N GLU A 9 2.70 -0.34 3.62
CA GLU A 9 1.54 -0.60 2.76
C GLU A 9 1.07 -2.03 2.91
N LEU A 10 -0.26 -2.22 2.86
CA LEU A 10 -0.89 -3.52 2.97
C LEU A 10 -1.79 -3.82 1.76
N LYS A 11 -1.86 -5.11 1.43
CA LYS A 11 -3.01 -5.67 0.69
C LYS A 11 -3.85 -6.48 1.66
N TYR A 12 -5.16 -6.26 1.63
CA TYR A 12 -6.12 -6.99 2.43
C TYR A 12 -7.47 -7.02 1.72
N GLY A 13 -8.28 -8.00 2.08
CA GLY A 13 -9.62 -8.17 1.55
C GLY A 13 -10.51 -8.91 2.53
N ASN A 14 -11.82 -8.78 2.36
CA ASN A 14 -12.79 -9.55 3.13
C ASN A 14 -12.70 -11.03 2.76
N ILE A 15 -12.91 -11.93 3.71
CA ILE A 15 -13.10 -13.36 3.40
C ILE A 15 -14.30 -13.48 2.45
N TYR A 16 -14.11 -14.16 1.32
CA TYR A 16 -15.17 -14.31 0.32
C TYR A 16 -16.36 -15.09 0.89
N GLY A 17 -17.55 -14.51 0.81
CA GLY A 17 -18.77 -15.06 1.44
C GLY A 17 -18.84 -14.90 2.96
N GLY A 18 -17.89 -14.20 3.59
CA GLY A 18 -17.89 -13.93 5.03
C GLY A 18 -18.37 -12.54 5.43
N TYR A 19 -18.20 -12.22 6.73
CA TYR A 19 -18.67 -10.96 7.30
C TYR A 19 -17.91 -9.74 6.73
N PRO A 20 -18.59 -8.62 6.42
CA PRO A 20 -17.98 -7.43 5.79
C PRO A 20 -16.86 -6.76 6.59
N ASN A 21 -16.79 -6.99 7.91
CA ASN A 21 -15.85 -6.33 8.81
C ASN A 21 -14.62 -7.19 9.13
N PHE A 22 -14.47 -8.36 8.49
CA PHE A 22 -13.35 -9.24 8.74
C PHE A 22 -12.40 -9.30 7.55
N TYR A 23 -11.26 -8.62 7.71
CA TYR A 23 -10.22 -8.54 6.71
C TYR A 23 -9.12 -9.58 6.96
N ALA A 24 -8.68 -10.22 5.88
CA ALA A 24 -7.46 -10.99 5.85
C ALA A 24 -6.37 -10.17 5.15
N ILE A 25 -5.27 -9.91 5.85
CA ILE A 25 -4.07 -9.32 5.25
C ILE A 25 -3.47 -10.35 4.28
N SER A 26 -3.36 -9.99 3.01
CA SER A 26 -2.78 -10.82 1.96
C SER A 26 -1.30 -10.54 1.74
N GLU A 27 -0.87 -9.29 1.93
CA GLU A 27 0.50 -8.83 1.75
C GLU A 27 0.79 -7.66 2.68
N ILE A 28 2.02 -7.56 3.18
CA ILE A 28 2.56 -6.39 3.87
C ILE A 28 3.87 -6.03 3.17
N ALA A 29 4.06 -4.76 2.85
CA ALA A 29 5.35 -4.22 2.45
C ALA A 29 5.81 -3.17 3.46
N LEU A 30 7.06 -3.31 3.91
CA LEU A 30 7.77 -2.30 4.66
C LEU A 30 8.99 -1.88 3.84
N LEU A 31 8.86 -0.75 3.17
CA LEU A 31 9.97 -0.13 2.46
C LEU A 31 10.66 0.85 3.41
N VAL A 32 11.99 0.81 3.49
CA VAL A 32 12.79 1.74 4.28
C VAL A 32 13.71 2.51 3.37
N PHE A 33 13.66 3.84 3.47
CA PHE A 33 14.54 4.76 2.75
C PHE A 33 15.55 5.38 3.71
N GLU A 34 16.84 5.25 3.38
CA GLU A 34 17.94 5.88 4.11
C GLU A 34 18.32 7.21 3.43
N GLN A 35 17.87 8.34 4.00
CA GLN A 35 17.95 9.66 3.35
C GLN A 35 19.39 10.14 3.06
N GLY A 36 20.39 9.64 3.77
CA GLY A 36 21.78 10.07 3.57
C GLY A 36 22.51 9.36 2.44
N SER A 37 22.04 8.19 2.01
CA SER A 37 22.67 7.39 0.95
C SER A 37 21.71 7.04 -0.18
N ASN A 38 20.45 7.51 -0.09
CA ASN A 38 19.34 7.18 -0.98
C ASN A 38 19.14 5.68 -1.18
N ARG A 39 19.50 4.87 -0.18
CA ARG A 39 19.33 3.41 -0.23
C ARG A 39 17.91 3.02 0.12
N ILE A 40 17.35 2.14 -0.71
CA ILE A 40 16.04 1.55 -0.49
C ILE A 40 16.21 0.10 -0.03
N PHE A 41 15.58 -0.21 1.10
CA PHE A 41 15.40 -1.57 1.59
C PHE A 41 13.93 -1.94 1.50
N LEU A 42 13.62 -3.17 1.10
CA LEU A 42 12.25 -3.64 0.96
C LEU A 42 12.10 -5.00 1.63
N GLU A 43 11.23 -5.05 2.62
CA GLU A 43 10.83 -6.27 3.31
C GLU A 43 9.36 -6.53 3.01
N THR A 44 9.04 -7.75 2.57
CA THR A 44 7.66 -8.15 2.27
C THR A 44 7.25 -9.36 3.07
N TRP A 45 5.97 -9.40 3.46
CA TRP A 45 5.33 -10.57 4.03
C TRP A 45 4.12 -10.93 3.17
N ILE A 46 4.00 -12.21 2.83
CA ILE A 46 2.97 -12.72 1.95
C ILE A 46 2.16 -13.78 2.69
N ASN A 47 0.84 -13.63 2.71
CA ASN A 47 -0.06 -14.63 3.27
C ASN A 47 -0.28 -15.76 2.27
N ASN A 48 0.09 -16.99 2.64
CA ASN A 48 -0.08 -18.20 1.82
C ASN A 48 -1.12 -19.18 2.41
N MET A 49 -2.02 -18.70 3.26
CA MET A 49 -3.12 -19.53 3.79
C MET A 49 -4.11 -19.89 2.68
N ASN A 50 -4.71 -21.09 2.77
CA ASN A 50 -5.70 -21.52 1.77
C ASN A 50 -7.06 -20.90 2.05
N ILE A 51 -7.21 -19.63 1.70
CA ILE A 51 -8.41 -18.82 1.94
C ILE A 51 -8.64 -17.93 0.74
N GLU A 52 -9.91 -17.73 0.41
CA GLU A 52 -10.34 -16.83 -0.64
C GLU A 52 -10.72 -15.47 -0.05
N VAL A 53 -10.18 -14.42 -0.65
CA VAL A 53 -10.47 -13.04 -0.27
C VAL A 53 -11.02 -12.25 -1.45
N VAL A 54 -11.87 -11.28 -1.16
CA VAL A 54 -12.36 -10.32 -2.15
C VAL A 54 -11.30 -9.25 -2.36
N ASN A 55 -10.74 -9.19 -3.57
CA ASN A 55 -9.87 -8.13 -4.02
C ASN A 55 -10.71 -7.08 -4.75
N VAL A 56 -10.68 -5.83 -4.27
CA VAL A 56 -11.35 -4.69 -4.90
C VAL A 56 -10.29 -3.80 -5.52
N PHE A 57 -10.36 -3.56 -6.82
CA PHE A 57 -9.38 -2.76 -7.53
C PHE A 57 -10.04 -1.62 -8.31
N PRO A 58 -9.45 -0.41 -8.31
CA PRO A 58 -9.97 0.71 -9.08
C PRO A 58 -9.70 0.48 -10.58
N LYS A 59 -10.69 0.78 -11.41
CA LYS A 59 -10.50 1.04 -12.85
C LYS A 59 -10.21 2.52 -12.99
N VAL A 60 -9.06 2.88 -13.55
CA VAL A 60 -8.61 4.27 -13.67
C VAL A 60 -8.43 4.66 -15.12
N ASN A 61 -8.64 5.94 -15.44
CA ASN A 61 -8.25 6.53 -16.71
C ASN A 61 -6.79 7.02 -16.67
N GLU A 62 -6.33 7.64 -17.76
CA GLU A 62 -4.98 8.18 -17.91
C GLU A 62 -4.62 9.27 -16.89
N LEU A 63 -5.62 9.98 -16.35
CA LEU A 63 -5.44 10.98 -15.29
C LEU A 63 -5.38 10.37 -13.88
N GLY A 64 -5.36 9.03 -13.77
CA GLY A 64 -5.44 8.31 -12.50
C GLY A 64 -6.81 8.43 -11.82
N HIS A 65 -7.82 9.00 -12.51
CA HIS A 65 -9.18 9.17 -12.00
C HIS A 65 -9.92 7.84 -12.02
N THR A 66 -10.57 7.50 -10.90
CA THR A 66 -11.34 6.26 -10.77
C THR A 66 -12.67 6.38 -11.51
N ILE A 67 -12.83 5.60 -12.58
CA ILE A 67 -14.05 5.54 -13.41
C ILE A 67 -14.95 4.35 -13.05
N GLY A 68 -14.46 3.43 -12.21
CA GLY A 68 -15.22 2.29 -11.74
C GLY A 68 -14.39 1.43 -10.79
N ARG A 69 -14.98 0.37 -10.28
CA ARG A 69 -14.30 -0.63 -9.44
C ARG A 69 -14.56 -2.03 -9.99
N GLY A 70 -13.52 -2.85 -10.02
CA GLY A 70 -13.63 -4.27 -10.24
C GLY A 70 -13.59 -5.01 -8.90
N LYS A 71 -14.28 -6.15 -8.84
CA LYS A 71 -14.17 -7.12 -7.75
C LYS A 71 -13.76 -8.46 -8.33
N GLU A 72 -12.82 -9.13 -7.69
CA GLU A 72 -12.44 -10.51 -8.00
C GLU A 72 -12.21 -11.25 -6.68
N VAL A 73 -12.28 -12.57 -6.74
CA VAL A 73 -11.94 -13.42 -5.60
C VAL A 73 -10.57 -14.04 -5.86
N VAL A 74 -9.67 -13.93 -4.89
CA VAL A 74 -8.31 -14.42 -4.98
C VAL A 74 -8.05 -15.43 -3.87
N ASN A 75 -7.57 -16.61 -4.22
CA ASN A 75 -7.07 -17.56 -3.23
C ASN A 75 -5.65 -17.16 -2.81
N LEU A 76 -5.44 -16.94 -1.51
CA LEU A 76 -4.15 -16.47 -0.98
C LEU A 76 -3.02 -17.50 -1.12
N ARG A 77 -3.30 -18.81 -1.19
CA ARG A 77 -2.27 -19.83 -1.40
C ARG A 77 -1.91 -19.96 -2.88
N THR A 78 -2.91 -20.16 -3.73
CA THR A 78 -2.71 -20.55 -5.12
C THR A 78 -2.62 -19.37 -6.08
N ARG A 79 -2.98 -18.16 -5.62
CA ARG A 79 -3.10 -16.93 -6.44
C ARG A 79 -4.11 -17.03 -7.58
N ARG A 80 -4.90 -18.11 -7.63
CA ARG A 80 -5.98 -18.27 -8.61
C ARG A 80 -7.06 -17.22 -8.37
N LYS A 81 -7.57 -16.69 -9.47
CA LYS A 81 -8.60 -15.67 -9.51
C LYS A 81 -9.90 -16.27 -10.04
N LYS A 82 -11.02 -15.84 -9.49
CA LYS A 82 -12.35 -16.16 -10.02
C LYS A 82 -13.28 -14.95 -9.93
N PRO A 83 -14.37 -14.93 -10.73
CA PRO A 83 -15.39 -13.89 -10.63
C PRO A 83 -15.94 -13.76 -9.21
N PHE A 84 -16.24 -12.53 -8.81
CA PHE A 84 -16.95 -12.25 -7.57
C PHE A 84 -18.45 -12.45 -7.79
N ASP A 85 -19.06 -13.31 -7.00
CA ASP A 85 -20.51 -13.47 -6.92
C ASP A 85 -21.01 -12.85 -5.60
N GLU A 86 -21.93 -11.90 -5.71
CA GLU A 86 -22.44 -11.12 -4.59
C GLU A 86 -23.40 -11.92 -3.69
N GLU A 87 -23.96 -13.02 -4.19
CA GLU A 87 -24.91 -13.87 -3.48
C GLU A 87 -24.22 -15.00 -2.70
N PHE A 88 -22.97 -15.33 -3.05
CA PHE A 88 -22.21 -16.37 -2.36
C PHE A 88 -22.02 -16.06 -0.87
N ARG A 89 -22.39 -17.00 0.00
CA ARG A 89 -22.21 -16.92 1.45
C ARG A 89 -21.59 -18.22 1.97
N LEU A 90 -20.65 -18.09 2.89
CA LEU A 90 -20.11 -19.22 3.62
C LEU A 90 -21.05 -19.61 4.76
N ASP A 91 -21.22 -20.91 4.98
CA ASP A 91 -21.89 -21.41 6.17
C ASP A 91 -21.01 -21.21 7.43
N GLU A 92 -21.61 -21.40 8.62
CA GLU A 92 -20.92 -21.20 9.90
C GLU A 92 -19.68 -22.10 10.06
N ARG A 93 -19.73 -23.33 9.55
CA ARG A 93 -18.64 -24.30 9.64
C ARG A 93 -17.48 -23.88 8.74
N GLN A 94 -17.78 -23.43 7.53
CA GLN A 94 -16.81 -22.89 6.58
C GLN A 94 -16.17 -21.60 7.12
N LEU A 95 -16.95 -20.71 7.72
CA LEU A 95 -16.44 -19.51 8.38
C LEU A 95 -15.52 -19.85 9.54
N ALA A 96 -15.92 -20.75 10.43
CA ALA A 96 -15.09 -21.21 11.54
C ALA A 96 -13.76 -21.81 11.03
N MET A 97 -13.81 -22.58 9.93
CA MET A 97 -12.61 -23.12 9.29
C MET A 97 -11.71 -22.02 8.70
N ALA A 98 -12.29 -21.03 8.01
CA ALA A 98 -11.55 -19.90 7.46
C ALA A 98 -10.85 -19.11 8.57
N PHE A 99 -11.54 -18.82 9.68
CA PHE A 99 -10.92 -18.18 10.84
C PHE A 99 -9.82 -19.02 11.46
N LYS A 100 -10.03 -20.33 11.64
CA LYS A 100 -9.01 -21.24 12.15
C LYS A 100 -7.76 -21.22 11.27
N ASN A 101 -7.93 -21.17 9.95
CA ASN A 101 -6.84 -21.09 8.99
C ASN A 101 -6.09 -19.75 9.02
N LEU A 102 -6.72 -18.65 9.43
CA LEU A 102 -6.04 -17.35 9.60
C LEU A 102 -5.34 -17.20 10.94
N ARG A 103 -5.72 -17.92 12.00
CA ARG A 103 -5.09 -17.78 13.32
C ARG A 103 -3.55 -17.79 13.29
N PRO A 104 -2.87 -18.67 12.53
CA PRO A 104 -1.41 -18.69 12.47
C PRO A 104 -0.79 -17.41 11.89
N THR A 105 -1.50 -16.69 11.00
CA THR A 105 -0.95 -15.49 10.35
C THR A 105 -0.72 -14.37 11.34
N LYS A 106 -1.50 -14.29 12.42
CA LYS A 106 -1.35 -13.30 13.48
C LYS A 106 0.08 -13.26 14.03
N MET A 107 0.62 -14.42 14.41
CA MET A 107 1.98 -14.51 14.95
C MET A 107 3.03 -14.23 13.87
N ALA A 108 2.82 -14.68 12.64
CA ALA A 108 3.73 -14.44 11.54
C ALA A 108 3.84 -12.93 11.19
N ILE A 109 2.70 -12.23 11.13
CA ILE A 109 2.63 -10.79 10.90
C ILE A 109 3.34 -10.03 12.02
N LYS A 110 3.04 -10.36 13.28
CA LYS A 110 3.69 -9.76 14.45
C LYS A 110 5.21 -9.93 14.39
N SER A 111 5.69 -11.15 14.12
CA SER A 111 7.12 -11.44 14.05
C SER A 111 7.81 -10.70 12.90
N PHE A 112 7.16 -10.64 11.73
CA PHE A 112 7.67 -9.87 10.58
C PHE A 112 7.84 -8.39 10.93
N LEU A 113 6.80 -7.76 11.47
CA LEU A 113 6.84 -6.35 11.84
C LEU A 113 7.88 -6.07 12.92
N LEU A 114 7.88 -6.85 14.02
CA LEU A 114 8.84 -6.67 15.12
C LEU A 114 10.30 -6.82 14.66
N LYS A 115 10.60 -7.80 13.80
CA LYS A 115 11.94 -8.01 13.26
C LYS A 115 12.40 -6.77 12.49
N ASN A 116 11.58 -6.28 11.56
CA ASN A 116 11.97 -5.22 10.64
C ASN A 116 11.98 -3.83 11.31
N MET A 117 11.04 -3.58 12.21
CA MET A 117 11.02 -2.40 13.08
C MET A 117 12.28 -2.24 13.93
N ARG A 118 12.86 -3.35 14.41
CA ARG A 118 14.13 -3.35 15.16
C ARG A 118 15.36 -3.20 14.26
N LYS A 119 15.30 -3.76 13.05
CA LYS A 119 16.42 -3.81 12.10
C LYS A 119 16.86 -2.42 11.63
N TYR A 120 15.91 -1.55 11.32
CA TYR A 120 16.18 -0.33 10.54
C TYR A 120 16.18 0.99 11.32
N ARG A 121 15.89 0.98 12.64
CA ARG A 121 16.00 2.17 13.52
C ARG A 121 15.32 3.45 13.00
N PHE A 122 14.23 3.34 12.25
CA PHE A 122 13.41 4.50 11.86
C PHE A 122 12.51 4.93 13.03
N GLN A 123 12.06 6.19 13.01
CA GLN A 123 11.06 6.72 13.95
C GLN A 123 9.74 7.05 13.23
N ASP A 124 9.82 7.46 11.97
CA ASP A 124 8.66 7.79 11.15
C ASP A 124 8.22 6.59 10.30
N ILE A 125 6.91 6.36 10.28
CA ILE A 125 6.26 5.42 9.37
C ILE A 125 5.25 6.21 8.55
N VAL A 126 5.53 6.35 7.27
CA VAL A 126 4.64 6.95 6.28
C VAL A 126 3.67 5.90 5.78
N THR A 127 2.40 6.30 5.67
CA THR A 127 1.28 5.47 5.21
C THR A 127 0.37 6.28 4.29
N PHE A 128 -0.45 5.60 3.49
CA PHE A 128 -1.48 6.23 2.66
C PHE A 128 -2.88 5.79 3.12
N ASP A 129 -3.72 6.72 3.60
CA ASP A 129 -5.02 6.38 4.22
C ASP A 129 -4.85 5.44 5.45
N GLY A 130 -3.76 5.70 6.20
CA GLY A 130 -3.00 4.68 6.93
C GLY A 130 -3.50 4.25 8.29
N ARG A 131 -4.59 4.86 8.79
CA ARG A 131 -5.20 4.40 10.05
C ARG A 131 -5.65 2.95 9.94
N ARG A 132 -6.12 2.51 8.77
CA ARG A 132 -6.58 1.13 8.60
C ARG A 132 -5.42 0.14 8.55
N ASP A 133 -4.36 0.48 7.83
CA ASP A 133 -3.17 -0.34 7.66
C ASP A 133 -2.47 -0.62 8.99
N VAL A 134 -2.24 0.44 9.78
CA VAL A 134 -1.71 0.34 11.14
C VAL A 134 -2.66 -0.47 12.03
N PHE A 135 -3.96 -0.16 12.02
CA PHE A 135 -4.96 -0.87 12.83
C PHE A 135 -5.00 -2.38 12.55
N LEU A 136 -4.92 -2.79 11.28
CA LEU A 136 -4.90 -4.21 10.91
C LEU A 136 -3.63 -4.92 11.42
N CYS A 137 -2.49 -4.23 11.41
CA CYS A 137 -1.25 -4.72 11.99
C CYS A 137 -1.34 -4.82 13.52
N GLU A 138 -1.93 -3.84 14.20
CA GLU A 138 -2.16 -3.84 15.65
C GLU A 138 -3.10 -4.96 16.09
N LYS A 139 -4.16 -5.25 15.32
CA LYS A 139 -5.03 -6.43 15.55
C LYS A 139 -4.25 -7.74 15.47
N SER A 140 -3.16 -7.76 14.72
CA SER A 140 -2.22 -8.87 14.64
C SER A 140 -1.22 -8.92 15.80
N GLY A 141 -1.20 -7.90 16.67
CA GLY A 141 -0.38 -7.83 17.89
C GLY A 141 0.97 -7.12 17.70
N ALA A 142 1.14 -6.39 16.60
CA ALA A 142 2.23 -5.40 16.49
C ALA A 142 1.90 -4.16 17.34
N ASN A 143 2.94 -3.43 17.76
CA ASN A 143 2.81 -2.20 18.55
C ASN A 143 3.51 -1.07 17.79
N PHE A 144 2.78 0.03 17.59
CA PHE A 144 3.25 1.21 16.86
C PHE A 144 3.43 2.45 17.76
N ASP A 145 3.20 2.34 19.08
CA ASP A 145 3.17 3.47 20.04
C ASP A 145 4.46 4.30 20.06
N ARG A 146 5.58 3.71 19.68
CA ARG A 146 6.90 4.35 19.67
C ARG A 146 7.26 5.01 18.34
N TYR A 147 6.37 4.92 17.35
CA TYR A 147 6.58 5.43 16.01
C TYR A 147 5.66 6.60 15.72
N ASN A 148 6.17 7.57 14.98
CA ASN A 148 5.37 8.66 14.44
C ASN A 148 4.71 8.19 13.14
N ILE A 149 3.39 8.05 13.14
CA ILE A 149 2.63 7.66 11.94
C ILE A 149 2.30 8.92 11.13
N VAL A 150 2.87 9.02 9.94
CA VAL A 150 2.65 10.12 9.00
C VAL A 150 1.68 9.64 7.91
N ASP A 151 0.48 10.21 7.88
CA ASP A 151 -0.50 9.95 6.81
C ASP A 151 -0.38 11.04 5.74
N ILE A 152 0.31 10.73 4.65
CA ILE A 152 0.56 11.71 3.59
C ILE A 152 -0.72 12.10 2.85
N GLN A 153 -1.73 11.21 2.77
CA GLN A 153 -3.01 11.54 2.14
C GLN A 153 -3.73 12.61 2.95
N LYS A 154 -3.71 12.48 4.28
CA LYS A 154 -4.27 13.50 5.18
C LYS A 154 -3.54 14.83 5.09
N THR A 155 -2.21 14.81 4.98
CA THR A 155 -1.42 16.04 4.79
C THR A 155 -1.80 16.73 3.48
N LEU A 156 -1.80 16.00 2.37
CA LEU A 156 -2.18 16.51 1.05
C LEU A 156 -3.62 17.05 1.03
N ASN A 157 -4.55 16.34 1.68
CA ASN A 157 -5.95 16.76 1.72
C ASN A 157 -6.15 18.09 2.46
N LYS A 158 -5.40 18.34 3.54
CA LYS A 158 -5.46 19.62 4.25
C LYS A 158 -5.02 20.81 3.41
N GLU A 159 -4.07 20.57 2.51
CA GLU A 159 -3.45 21.64 1.73
C GLU A 159 -4.15 21.88 0.39
N THR A 160 -4.69 20.84 -0.22
CA THR A 160 -5.32 20.89 -1.55
C THR A 160 -6.84 20.86 -1.51
N GLU A 161 -7.44 20.62 -0.34
CA GLU A 161 -8.86 20.30 -0.14
C GLU A 161 -9.35 19.12 -1.00
N TYR A 162 -8.43 18.28 -1.48
CA TYR A 162 -8.72 17.18 -2.39
C TYR A 162 -8.28 15.84 -1.79
N LEU A 163 -9.14 14.82 -1.88
CA LEU A 163 -8.81 13.47 -1.44
C LEU A 163 -8.12 12.70 -2.58
N PHE A 164 -6.79 12.75 -2.60
CA PHE A 164 -6.00 12.05 -3.60
C PHE A 164 -6.03 10.53 -3.42
N SER A 165 -6.02 9.80 -4.55
CA SER A 165 -5.67 8.39 -4.57
C SER A 165 -4.22 8.24 -5.02
N LEU A 166 -3.55 7.17 -4.58
CA LEU A 166 -2.17 6.90 -4.97
C LEU A 166 -2.00 6.84 -6.50
N ASN A 167 -3.00 6.34 -7.23
CA ASN A 167 -3.00 6.35 -8.70
C ASN A 167 -2.97 7.76 -9.30
N LYS A 168 -3.68 8.74 -8.73
CA LYS A 168 -3.59 10.13 -9.20
C LYS A 168 -2.23 10.72 -8.87
N LEU A 169 -1.73 10.46 -7.67
CA LEU A 169 -0.43 10.97 -7.25
C LEU A 169 0.69 10.39 -8.10
N SER A 170 0.59 9.13 -8.53
CA SER A 170 1.52 8.55 -9.52
C SER A 170 1.58 9.36 -10.81
N VAL A 171 0.43 9.88 -11.28
CA VAL A 171 0.38 10.75 -12.46
C VAL A 171 0.95 12.13 -12.16
N VAL A 172 0.62 12.71 -11.01
CA VAL A 172 1.17 14.02 -10.57
C VAL A 172 2.69 14.01 -10.58
N ILE A 173 3.30 12.98 -10.00
CA ILE A 173 4.75 12.88 -9.86
C ILE A 173 5.44 12.24 -11.07
N GLY A 174 4.71 11.84 -12.11
CA GLY A 174 5.29 11.13 -13.25
C GLY A 174 6.00 9.84 -12.84
N PHE A 175 5.38 9.04 -11.94
CA PHE A 175 5.99 7.84 -11.39
C PHE A 175 6.36 6.83 -12.49
N ASP A 176 7.61 6.40 -12.49
CA ASP A 176 8.15 5.38 -13.40
C ASP A 176 9.02 4.36 -12.65
N TYR A 177 9.08 3.14 -13.18
CA TYR A 177 9.82 2.03 -12.60
C TYR A 177 10.29 1.06 -13.70
N ASP A 178 11.61 0.93 -13.85
CA ASP A 178 12.26 0.12 -14.91
C ASP A 178 12.97 -1.15 -14.40
N GLN A 179 12.62 -1.63 -13.19
CA GLN A 179 13.29 -2.75 -12.52
C GLN A 179 14.73 -2.50 -12.06
N SER A 180 15.26 -1.29 -12.22
CA SER A 180 16.55 -0.87 -11.68
C SER A 180 16.47 0.45 -10.93
N TYR A 181 15.49 1.29 -11.25
CA TYR A 181 15.31 2.62 -10.68
C TYR A 181 13.84 2.90 -10.39
N LEU A 182 13.60 3.62 -9.30
CA LEU A 182 12.35 4.36 -9.09
C LEU A 182 12.55 5.79 -9.56
N ARG A 183 11.62 6.27 -10.37
CA ARG A 183 11.67 7.64 -10.92
C ARG A 183 10.38 8.38 -10.68
N SER A 184 10.54 9.69 -10.68
CA SER A 184 9.51 10.70 -10.68
C SER A 184 10.00 11.85 -11.55
N ASN A 185 9.27 12.95 -11.60
CA ASN A 185 9.66 14.09 -12.42
C ASN A 185 10.99 14.69 -11.98
N ASN A 186 11.28 14.69 -10.68
CA ASN A 186 12.44 15.38 -10.12
C ASN A 186 13.45 14.44 -9.42
N LEU A 187 13.04 13.21 -9.08
CA LEU A 187 13.85 12.28 -8.30
C LEU A 187 14.07 10.94 -9.01
N GLU A 188 15.27 10.38 -8.87
CA GLU A 188 15.66 9.05 -9.31
C GLU A 188 16.42 8.31 -8.19
N TYR A 189 15.99 7.09 -7.87
CA TYR A 189 16.66 6.24 -6.88
C TYR A 189 16.95 4.86 -7.43
N TRP A 190 18.20 4.43 -7.28
CA TRP A 190 18.61 3.08 -7.64
C TRP A 190 18.02 2.03 -6.69
N LEU A 191 17.58 0.91 -7.26
CA LEU A 191 17.08 -0.25 -6.54
C LEU A 191 18.09 -1.39 -6.60
N HIS A 192 18.41 -1.92 -5.42
CA HIS A 192 19.13 -3.19 -5.37
C HIS A 192 18.32 -4.30 -6.06
N PRO A 193 18.91 -5.20 -6.86
CA PRO A 193 18.18 -6.21 -7.63
C PRO A 193 17.22 -7.08 -6.81
N ILE A 194 17.55 -7.35 -5.54
CA ILE A 194 16.68 -8.08 -4.60
C ILE A 194 15.41 -7.30 -4.27
N ALA A 195 15.50 -5.98 -4.11
CA ALA A 195 14.34 -5.13 -3.88
C ALA A 195 13.51 -4.99 -5.16
N ALA A 196 14.16 -4.75 -6.31
CA ALA A 196 13.49 -4.61 -7.59
C ALA A 196 12.59 -5.82 -7.93
N ARG A 197 13.07 -7.06 -7.75
CA ARG A 197 12.27 -8.27 -8.02
C ARG A 197 10.98 -8.39 -7.19
N GLN A 198 10.87 -7.68 -6.06
CA GLN A 198 9.68 -7.69 -5.22
C GLN A 198 8.65 -6.62 -5.63
N ILE A 199 9.08 -5.58 -6.35
CA ILE A 199 8.22 -4.47 -6.79
C ILE A 199 7.49 -4.91 -8.05
N MET A 200 6.23 -5.34 -7.88
CA MET A 200 5.38 -5.86 -8.94
C MET A 200 4.07 -5.08 -9.00
N PRO A 201 3.58 -4.68 -10.20
CA PRO A 201 2.33 -3.95 -10.29
C PRO A 201 1.19 -4.61 -9.51
N LYS A 202 0.43 -3.81 -8.76
CA LYS A 202 -0.67 -4.22 -7.87
C LYS A 202 -0.26 -4.92 -6.57
N SER A 203 1.03 -5.04 -6.25
CA SER A 203 1.51 -5.52 -4.94
C SER A 203 1.55 -4.41 -3.89
N ALA A 204 1.65 -4.75 -2.61
CA ALA A 204 1.92 -3.76 -1.56
C ALA A 204 3.30 -3.11 -1.74
N ALA A 205 4.29 -3.87 -2.21
CA ALA A 205 5.63 -3.33 -2.47
C ALA A 205 5.64 -2.24 -3.54
N PHE A 206 4.84 -2.40 -4.60
CA PHE A 206 4.69 -1.38 -5.63
C PHE A 206 4.01 -0.12 -5.08
N ASP A 207 3.02 -0.29 -4.21
CA ASP A 207 2.35 0.85 -3.58
C ASP A 207 3.29 1.57 -2.59
N ALA A 208 4.11 0.84 -1.83
CA ALA A 208 5.11 1.43 -0.95
C ALA A 208 6.19 2.20 -1.73
N ALA A 209 6.61 1.69 -2.89
CA ALA A 209 7.54 2.39 -3.78
C ALA A 209 6.94 3.69 -4.33
N ARG A 210 5.66 3.65 -4.75
CA ARG A 210 4.93 4.86 -5.16
C ARG A 210 4.81 5.85 -4.00
N LEU A 211 4.51 5.36 -2.80
CA LEU A 211 4.36 6.17 -1.60
C LEU A 211 5.66 6.89 -1.23
N LEU A 212 6.81 6.20 -1.32
CA LEU A 212 8.14 6.80 -1.19
C LEU A 212 8.31 7.97 -2.16
N MET A 213 8.10 7.72 -3.45
CA MET A 213 8.32 8.76 -4.47
C MET A 213 7.39 9.95 -4.28
N VAL A 214 6.12 9.70 -3.93
CA VAL A 214 5.15 10.77 -3.61
C VAL A 214 5.59 11.58 -2.40
N TYR A 215 6.03 10.91 -1.34
CA TYR A 215 6.46 11.58 -0.12
C TYR A 215 7.69 12.45 -0.37
N ASN A 216 8.72 11.93 -1.05
CA ASN A 216 9.93 12.70 -1.33
C ASN A 216 9.67 13.84 -2.31
N GLU A 217 8.91 13.63 -3.39
CA GLU A 217 8.51 14.73 -4.31
C GLU A 217 7.79 15.85 -3.55
N TYR A 218 6.83 15.50 -2.69
CA TYR A 218 6.08 16.50 -1.91
C TYR A 218 6.96 17.30 -0.93
N HIS A 219 8.01 16.70 -0.34
CA HIS A 219 8.87 17.37 0.63
C HIS A 219 10.09 18.06 0.03
N GLU A 220 10.66 17.51 -1.06
CA GLU A 220 11.90 18.01 -1.69
C GLU A 220 11.60 18.95 -2.86
N HIS A 221 10.47 18.77 -3.55
CA HIS A 221 10.06 19.53 -4.73
C HIS A 221 8.61 20.04 -4.61
N HIS A 222 8.29 20.55 -3.42
CA HIS A 222 6.93 20.92 -3.01
C HIS A 222 6.18 21.81 -4.02
N ASP A 223 6.77 22.92 -4.46
CA ASP A 223 6.09 23.87 -5.36
C ASP A 223 5.74 23.24 -6.72
N ASP A 224 6.67 22.47 -7.29
CA ASP A 224 6.45 21.76 -8.56
C ASP A 224 5.39 20.65 -8.39
N PHE A 225 5.46 19.89 -7.28
CA PHE A 225 4.45 18.90 -6.93
C PHE A 225 3.05 19.55 -6.86
N MET A 226 2.92 20.67 -6.15
CA MET A 226 1.63 21.36 -5.94
C MET A 226 1.08 21.96 -7.24
N MET A 227 1.95 22.55 -8.06
CA MET A 227 1.57 23.03 -9.39
C MET A 227 1.04 21.89 -10.27
N LYS A 228 1.75 20.75 -10.34
CA LYS A 228 1.33 19.58 -11.14
C LYS A 228 0.05 18.95 -10.61
N ALA A 229 -0.11 18.90 -9.29
CA ALA A 229 -1.34 18.45 -8.65
C ALA A 229 -2.53 19.32 -9.07
N ALA A 230 -2.41 20.65 -8.98
CA ALA A 230 -3.45 21.59 -9.41
C ALA A 230 -3.79 21.45 -10.91
N LEU A 231 -2.76 21.34 -11.76
CA LEU A 231 -2.95 21.11 -13.21
C LEU A 231 -3.72 19.81 -13.50
N LEU A 232 -3.41 18.72 -12.79
CA LEU A 232 -4.12 17.46 -12.94
C LEU A 232 -5.59 17.58 -12.50
N LEU A 233 -5.84 18.26 -11.37
CA LEU A 233 -7.20 18.47 -10.87
C LEU A 233 -8.04 19.30 -11.84
N ASN A 234 -7.47 20.36 -12.42
CA ASN A 234 -8.13 21.17 -13.45
C ASN A 234 -8.48 20.32 -14.68
N LYS A 235 -7.57 19.46 -15.15
CA LYS A 235 -7.86 18.53 -16.26
C LYS A 235 -9.02 17.57 -15.93
N ILE A 236 -9.07 17.04 -14.71
CA ILE A 236 -10.15 16.17 -14.26
C ILE A 236 -11.49 16.91 -14.18
N GLN A 237 -11.49 18.17 -13.74
CA GLN A 237 -12.71 18.98 -13.68
C GLN A 237 -13.24 19.29 -15.09
N ASN A 238 -12.37 19.67 -16.01
CA ASN A 238 -12.75 19.97 -17.39
C ASN A 238 -13.24 18.74 -18.16
N ALA A 239 -12.72 17.54 -17.86
CA ALA A 239 -13.16 16.30 -18.50
C ALA A 239 -14.54 15.79 -18.00
N LYS A 240 -15.11 16.41 -16.95
CA LYS A 240 -16.45 16.09 -16.44
C LYS A 240 -17.56 16.97 -17.03
N GLN A 241 -17.19 18.10 -17.65
CA GLN A 241 -18.08 18.96 -18.41
C GLN A 241 -18.25 18.39 -19.81
#